data_AF-A0A4R9BGH2-F1
#
_entry.id   AF-A0A4R9BGH2-F1
#
_cell.length_a   1.000
_cell.length_b   1.000
_cell.length_c   1.000
_cell.angle_alpha   90.00
_cell.angle_beta   90.00
_cell.angle_gamma   90.00
#
_symmetry.space_group_name_H-M   'P 1'
#
loop_
_entity.id
_entity.type
_entity.pdbx_description
1 polymer ?
#
loop_
_entity_poly.entity_id
_entity_poly.type
_entity_poly.pdbx_seq_one_letter_code
_entity_poly.pdbx_strand_id
1 'polypeptide(L)'
;MSESATPTRVERRMRKTAANLTAVSRRFTAERGLAGFTIEEVCDAVDVSRRTFFNYFASKEDAVIGANPDEEFRRFAEQFLARGAGSWPQVLNDLIALAVEHIESDDMDPREHTDLMAALEREPRLLARFIGISRDRDRQFRGLIANRQDVSDDDPRVVAIVSILSTLMKSTADTFVDPANDRDFAVILTSSLDAMRLVLAVPTS
;
A
#
# COMPACT_ATOMS: atom_id res chain seq x y z
N MET A 1 6.65 -4.36 29.63
CA MET A 1 5.74 -3.22 29.78
C MET A 1 5.41 -2.75 28.37
N SER A 2 4.18 -3.02 27.95
CA SER A 2 3.73 -2.91 26.57
C SER A 2 3.06 -1.55 26.39
N GLU A 3 3.76 -0.60 25.79
CA GLU A 3 3.13 0.63 25.31
C GLU A 3 2.59 0.33 23.92
N SER A 4 1.31 -0.06 23.85
CA SER A 4 0.55 -0.12 22.61
C SER A 4 0.50 1.29 22.03
N ALA A 5 1.49 1.66 21.23
CA ALA A 5 1.68 3.03 20.79
C ALA A 5 0.66 3.38 19.69
N THR A 6 -0.46 3.93 20.13
CA THR A 6 -1.34 4.72 19.28
C THR A 6 -0.48 5.81 18.63
N PRO A 7 -0.52 6.01 17.30
CA PRO A 7 0.37 6.95 16.63
C PRO A 7 0.28 8.32 17.28
N THR A 8 1.40 9.02 17.41
CA THR A 8 1.40 10.35 18.01
C THR A 8 0.57 11.30 17.15
N ARG A 9 0.06 12.39 17.76
CA ARG A 9 -0.67 13.42 16.99
C ARG A 9 0.20 14.01 15.85
N VAL A 10 1.52 14.03 16.06
CA VAL A 10 2.49 14.49 15.08
C VAL A 10 2.59 13.49 13.92
N GLU A 11 2.78 12.20 14.19
CA GLU A 11 2.80 11.14 13.16
C GLU A 11 1.53 11.12 12.32
N ARG A 12 0.35 11.18 12.97
CA ARG A 12 -0.93 11.25 12.23
C ARG A 12 -1.01 12.47 11.32
N ARG A 13 -0.55 13.63 11.80
CA ARG A 13 -0.53 14.86 11.00
C ARG A 13 0.44 14.73 9.83
N MET A 14 1.63 14.18 10.05
CA MET A 14 2.63 13.97 9.01
C MET A 14 2.11 13.02 7.93
N ARG A 15 1.51 11.89 8.32
CA ARG A 15 0.86 10.93 7.41
C ARG A 15 -0.22 11.61 6.57
N LYS A 16 -1.13 12.32 7.22
CA LYS A 16 -2.22 13.03 6.52
C LYS A 16 -1.68 14.07 5.54
N THR A 17 -0.63 14.80 5.89
CA THR A 17 0.02 15.75 4.97
C THR A 17 0.65 15.03 3.77
N ALA A 18 1.39 13.94 3.98
CA ALA A 18 2.00 13.17 2.90
C ALA A 18 0.95 12.55 1.96
N ALA A 19 -0.13 12.00 2.53
CA ALA A 19 -1.27 11.45 1.77
C ALA A 19 -1.94 12.54 0.92
N ASN A 20 -2.26 13.70 1.51
CA ASN A 20 -2.88 14.81 0.79
C ASN A 20 -1.98 15.33 -0.37
N LEU A 21 -0.68 15.47 -0.12
CA LEU A 21 0.29 15.86 -1.15
C LEU A 21 0.33 14.83 -2.29
N THR A 22 0.27 13.54 -1.95
CA THR A 22 0.24 12.43 -2.92
C THR A 22 -1.03 12.47 -3.76
N ALA A 23 -2.20 12.57 -3.12
CA ALA A 23 -3.49 12.62 -3.78
C ALA A 23 -3.57 13.80 -4.77
N VAL A 24 -3.17 15.01 -4.35
CA VAL A 24 -3.15 16.18 -5.24
C VAL A 24 -2.16 16.01 -6.38
N SER A 25 -0.97 15.46 -6.13
CA SER A 25 0.04 15.23 -7.16
C SER A 25 -0.43 14.22 -8.21
N ARG A 26 -1.07 13.12 -7.78
CA ARG A 26 -1.68 12.13 -8.67
C ARG A 26 -2.76 12.76 -9.53
N ARG A 27 -3.72 13.48 -8.92
CA ARG A 27 -4.79 14.18 -9.64
C ARG A 27 -4.24 15.17 -10.66
N PHE A 28 -3.31 16.05 -10.29
CA PHE A 28 -2.73 17.02 -11.23
C PHE A 28 -1.95 16.35 -12.35
N THR A 29 -1.27 15.23 -12.07
CA THR A 29 -0.57 14.45 -13.09
C THR A 29 -1.54 13.79 -14.06
N ALA A 30 -2.64 13.20 -13.56
CA ALA A 30 -3.68 12.63 -14.40
C ALA A 30 -4.33 13.69 -15.30
N GLU A 31 -4.65 14.87 -14.75
CA GLU A 31 -5.31 15.95 -15.49
C GLU A 31 -4.38 16.66 -16.50
N ARG A 32 -3.15 17.00 -16.08
CA ARG A 32 -2.29 17.98 -16.79
C ARG A 32 -0.95 17.40 -17.23
N GLY A 33 -0.62 16.18 -16.83
CA GLY A 33 0.72 15.61 -16.96
C GLY A 33 1.68 16.20 -15.93
N LEU A 34 2.84 15.55 -15.76
CA LEU A 34 3.83 15.92 -14.74
C LEU A 34 4.44 17.30 -14.99
N ALA A 35 4.55 17.72 -16.25
CA ALA A 35 5.05 19.06 -16.61
C ALA A 35 4.00 20.17 -16.48
N GLY A 36 2.72 19.82 -16.34
CA GLY A 36 1.59 20.75 -16.38
C GLY A 36 1.24 21.43 -15.05
N PHE A 37 2.04 21.22 -14.00
CA PHE A 37 1.88 21.85 -12.69
C PHE A 37 3.23 22.02 -11.97
N THR A 38 3.24 22.90 -10.98
CA THR A 38 4.38 23.24 -10.12
C THR A 38 4.24 22.65 -8.72
N ILE A 39 5.36 22.51 -8.00
CA ILE A 39 5.33 22.07 -6.60
C ILE A 39 4.57 23.09 -5.75
N GLU A 40 4.68 24.39 -6.07
CA GLU A 40 3.91 25.48 -5.47
C GLU A 40 2.41 25.23 -5.55
N GLU A 41 1.87 24.92 -6.73
CA GLU A 41 0.42 24.67 -6.90
C GLU A 41 -0.07 23.48 -6.06
N VAL A 42 0.76 22.44 -5.90
CA VAL A 42 0.44 21.31 -5.02
C VAL A 42 0.47 21.73 -3.55
N CYS A 43 1.49 22.50 -3.16
CA CYS A 43 1.65 23.01 -1.81
C CYS A 43 0.48 23.92 -1.41
N ASP A 44 0.06 24.81 -2.31
CA ASP A 44 -1.07 25.72 -2.13
C ASP A 44 -2.38 24.96 -1.97
N ALA A 45 -2.58 23.90 -2.77
CA ALA A 45 -3.78 23.07 -2.68
C ALA A 45 -3.89 22.27 -1.37
N VAL A 46 -2.77 22.03 -0.67
CA VAL A 46 -2.70 21.28 0.60
C VAL A 46 -2.44 22.20 1.80
N ASP A 47 -2.30 23.51 1.58
CA ASP A 47 -1.94 24.51 2.60
C ASP A 47 -0.65 24.18 3.36
N VAL A 48 0.44 23.93 2.61
CA VAL A 48 1.76 23.66 3.17
C VAL A 48 2.86 24.44 2.47
N SER A 49 4.03 24.57 3.11
CA SER A 49 5.18 25.23 2.49
C SER A 49 5.91 24.30 1.51
N ARG A 50 6.64 24.88 0.56
CA ARG A 50 7.58 24.14 -0.31
C ARG A 50 8.62 23.35 0.50
N ARG A 51 9.12 23.89 1.62
CA ARG A 51 10.01 23.17 2.55
C ARG A 51 9.32 21.91 3.10
N THR A 52 8.04 22.01 3.43
CA THR A 52 7.24 20.87 3.91
C THR A 52 7.14 19.79 2.85
N PHE A 53 6.89 20.14 1.58
CA PHE A 53 6.89 19.17 0.48
C PHE A 53 8.22 18.40 0.40
N PHE A 54 9.35 19.11 0.40
CA PHE A 54 10.67 18.48 0.30
C PHE A 54 11.08 17.67 1.53
N ASN A 55 10.40 17.85 2.68
CA ASN A 55 10.58 16.96 3.82
C ASN A 55 9.99 15.56 3.57
N TYR A 56 9.03 15.43 2.64
CA TYR A 56 8.38 14.16 2.30
C TYR A 56 8.85 13.59 0.96
N PHE A 57 9.09 14.44 -0.03
CA PHE A 57 9.33 14.03 -1.41
C PHE A 57 10.53 14.74 -2.01
N ALA A 58 11.44 13.99 -2.62
CA ALA A 58 12.58 14.57 -3.33
C ALA A 58 12.15 15.20 -4.68
N SER A 59 11.06 14.72 -5.29
CA SER A 59 10.58 15.21 -6.57
C SER A 59 9.05 15.09 -6.75
N LYS A 60 8.52 15.63 -7.87
CA LYS A 60 7.10 15.47 -8.23
C LYS A 60 6.78 14.00 -8.52
N GLU A 61 7.68 13.29 -9.17
CA GLU A 61 7.56 11.85 -9.42
C GLU A 61 7.38 11.08 -8.12
N ASP A 62 8.17 11.39 -7.08
CA ASP A 62 8.02 10.79 -5.76
C ASP A 62 6.67 11.07 -5.12
N ALA A 63 6.18 12.31 -5.24
CA ALA A 63 4.86 12.66 -4.75
C ALA A 63 3.73 11.95 -5.50
N VAL A 64 3.88 11.67 -6.80
CA VAL A 64 2.87 10.92 -7.57
C VAL A 64 2.86 9.44 -7.18
N ILE A 65 4.03 8.81 -7.08
CA ILE A 65 4.08 7.40 -6.67
C ILE A 65 3.61 7.25 -5.21
N GLY A 66 3.92 8.24 -4.38
CA GLY A 66 3.56 8.27 -2.97
C GLY A 66 4.72 7.83 -2.08
N ALA A 67 4.72 8.33 -0.86
CA ALA A 67 5.73 7.96 0.13
C ALA A 67 5.38 6.59 0.70
N ASN A 68 6.40 5.81 0.99
CA ASN A 68 6.32 4.72 1.94
C ASN A 68 6.71 5.32 3.30
N PRO A 69 5.78 5.62 4.22
CA PRO A 69 6.18 6.05 5.54
C PRO A 69 6.85 4.83 6.20
N ASP A 70 8.19 4.82 6.23
CA ASP A 70 9.00 3.75 6.82
C ASP A 70 8.50 3.36 8.22
N GLU A 71 7.97 4.33 8.95
CA GLU A 71 7.38 4.20 10.28
C GLU A 71 6.12 3.33 10.32
N GLU A 72 5.24 3.44 9.33
CA GLU A 72 4.02 2.63 9.26
C GLU A 72 4.35 1.19 8.92
N PHE A 73 5.25 1.01 7.95
CA PHE A 73 5.75 -0.31 7.62
C PHE A 73 6.46 -0.94 8.84
N ARG A 74 7.20 -0.16 9.63
CA ARG A 74 7.82 -0.61 10.87
C ARG A 74 6.79 -1.07 11.90
N ARG A 75 5.73 -0.29 12.13
CA ARG A 75 4.64 -0.68 13.04
C ARG A 75 3.91 -1.94 12.57
N PHE A 76 3.62 -2.03 11.27
CA PHE A 76 3.06 -3.24 10.66
C PHE A 76 3.98 -4.44 10.90
N ALA A 77 5.27 -4.28 10.62
CA ALA A 77 6.28 -5.32 10.80
C ALA A 77 6.35 -5.81 12.25
N GLU A 78 6.35 -4.90 13.22
CA GLU A 78 6.36 -5.24 14.65
C GLU A 78 5.13 -6.06 15.04
N GLN A 79 3.94 -5.62 14.64
CA GLN A 79 2.69 -6.36 14.92
C GLN A 79 2.69 -7.73 14.25
N PHE A 80 3.19 -7.83 13.01
CA PHE A 80 3.26 -9.08 12.27
C PHE A 80 4.25 -10.07 12.90
N LEU A 81 5.45 -9.59 13.28
CA LEU A 81 6.48 -10.41 13.90
C LEU A 81 6.09 -10.86 15.31
N ALA A 82 5.38 -10.01 16.07
CA ALA A 82 4.90 -10.34 17.42
C ALA A 82 3.93 -11.54 17.45
N ARG A 83 3.29 -11.88 16.32
CA ARG A 83 2.41 -13.05 16.20
C ARG A 83 3.19 -14.38 16.14
N GLY A 84 4.52 -14.34 15.98
CA GLY A 84 5.40 -15.52 16.00
C GLY A 84 5.23 -16.46 14.81
N ALA A 85 6.11 -17.47 14.71
CA ALA A 85 6.02 -18.50 13.67
C ALA A 85 4.71 -19.30 13.77
N GLY A 86 4.27 -19.86 12.64
CA GLY A 86 2.98 -20.56 12.53
C GLY A 86 2.79 -21.17 11.15
N SER A 87 1.66 -21.84 10.92
CA SER A 87 1.39 -22.46 9.62
C SER A 87 1.32 -21.43 8.48
N TRP A 88 1.72 -21.80 7.26
CA TRP A 88 1.69 -20.88 6.09
C TRP A 88 0.31 -20.24 5.82
N PRO A 89 -0.81 -20.97 5.93
CA PRO A 89 -2.14 -20.33 5.83
C PRO A 89 -2.39 -19.29 6.93
N GLN A 90 -1.91 -19.54 8.15
CA GLN A 90 -2.02 -18.58 9.25
C GLN A 90 -1.17 -17.33 9.00
N VAL A 91 0.04 -17.47 8.46
CA VAL A 91 0.89 -16.34 8.06
C VAL A 91 0.18 -15.44 7.04
N LEU A 92 -0.42 -16.04 6.01
CA LEU A 92 -1.20 -15.29 5.01
C LEU A 92 -2.42 -14.61 5.65
N ASN A 93 -3.15 -15.31 6.53
CA ASN A 93 -4.28 -14.73 7.26
C ASN A 93 -3.88 -13.53 8.09
N ASP A 94 -2.78 -13.63 8.83
CA ASP A 94 -2.29 -12.55 9.67
C ASP A 94 -1.87 -11.33 8.84
N LEU A 95 -1.26 -11.57 7.68
CA LEU A 95 -0.85 -10.53 6.75
C LEU A 95 -2.08 -9.79 6.18
N ILE A 96 -3.11 -10.53 5.77
CA ILE A 96 -4.36 -9.98 5.24
C ILE A 96 -5.14 -9.23 6.33
N ALA A 97 -5.22 -9.77 7.55
CA ALA A 97 -5.87 -9.12 8.68
C ALA A 97 -5.24 -7.75 8.99
N LEU A 98 -3.91 -7.69 9.06
CA LEU A 98 -3.20 -6.43 9.27
C LEU A 98 -3.36 -5.45 8.10
N ALA A 99 -3.45 -5.96 6.86
CA ALA A 99 -3.73 -5.12 5.70
C ALA A 99 -5.14 -4.50 5.76
N VAL A 100 -6.14 -5.27 6.17
CA VAL A 100 -7.51 -4.77 6.40
C VAL A 100 -7.53 -3.70 7.49
N GLU A 101 -6.94 -3.99 8.65
CA GLU A 101 -6.85 -3.04 9.76
C GLU A 101 -6.19 -1.72 9.34
N HIS A 102 -5.12 -1.80 8.55
CA HIS A 102 -4.42 -0.63 8.03
C HIS A 102 -5.34 0.20 7.13
N ILE A 103 -6.04 -0.42 6.18
CA ILE A 103 -6.92 0.27 5.22
C ILE A 103 -8.12 0.92 5.91
N GLU A 104 -8.75 0.21 6.85
CA GLU A 104 -9.86 0.74 7.64
C GLU A 104 -9.43 1.91 8.54
N SER A 105 -8.17 1.92 9.00
CA SER A 105 -7.63 3.00 9.82
C SER A 105 -7.28 4.27 9.04
N ASP A 106 -7.15 4.17 7.71
CA ASP A 106 -6.53 5.22 6.89
C ASP A 106 -7.50 6.09 6.09
N ASP A 107 -8.83 5.90 6.20
CA ASP A 107 -9.83 6.61 5.38
C ASP A 107 -9.39 6.63 3.90
N MET A 108 -8.96 5.47 3.39
CA MET A 108 -8.47 5.33 2.02
C MET A 108 -9.54 5.82 1.03
N ASP A 109 -9.26 6.90 0.30
CA ASP A 109 -10.15 7.33 -0.78
C ASP A 109 -9.96 6.37 -1.97
N PRO A 110 -11.01 5.65 -2.42
CA PRO A 110 -10.93 4.79 -3.60
C PRO A 110 -10.32 5.50 -4.81
N ARG A 111 -10.54 6.81 -4.95
CA ARG A 111 -9.99 7.60 -6.06
C ARG A 111 -8.47 7.61 -6.11
N GLU A 112 -7.77 7.37 -5.00
CA GLU A 112 -6.31 7.38 -4.99
C GLU A 112 -5.69 6.36 -5.96
N HIS A 113 -6.30 5.17 -6.06
CA HIS A 113 -5.83 4.16 -7.00
C HIS A 113 -6.13 4.57 -8.44
N THR A 114 -7.35 5.03 -8.72
CA THR A 114 -7.76 5.48 -10.04
C THR A 114 -6.88 6.62 -10.54
N ASP A 115 -6.63 7.63 -9.69
CA ASP A 115 -5.78 8.77 -10.02
C ASP A 115 -4.32 8.36 -10.25
N LEU A 116 -3.81 7.38 -9.49
CA LEU A 116 -2.49 6.81 -9.74
C LEU A 116 -2.43 6.14 -11.12
N MET A 117 -3.40 5.29 -11.46
CA MET A 117 -3.41 4.60 -12.75
C MET A 117 -3.56 5.60 -13.91
N ALA A 118 -4.46 6.58 -13.78
CA ALA A 118 -4.62 7.64 -14.77
C ALA A 118 -3.33 8.48 -14.92
N ALA A 119 -2.62 8.76 -13.82
CA ALA A 119 -1.32 9.44 -13.86
C ALA A 119 -0.26 8.60 -14.57
N LEU A 120 -0.20 7.28 -14.33
CA LEU A 120 0.72 6.37 -14.99
C LEU A 120 0.42 6.21 -16.48
N GLU A 121 -0.85 6.17 -16.87
CA GLU A 121 -1.28 6.17 -18.28
C GLU A 121 -0.90 7.47 -18.99
N ARG A 122 -1.11 8.60 -18.33
CA ARG A 122 -0.77 9.93 -18.84
C ARG A 122 0.74 10.15 -18.97
N GLU A 123 1.52 9.57 -18.07
CA GLU A 123 2.98 9.70 -17.97
C GLU A 123 3.67 8.31 -17.89
N PRO A 124 3.76 7.55 -19.01
CA PRO A 124 4.28 6.19 -19.00
C PRO A 124 5.71 6.04 -18.46
N ARG A 125 6.51 7.12 -18.48
CA ARG A 125 7.85 7.14 -17.87
C ARG A 125 7.84 6.87 -16.37
N LEU A 126 6.72 7.09 -15.69
CA LEU A 126 6.56 6.81 -14.26
C LEU A 126 6.40 5.30 -13.99
N LEU A 127 6.06 4.48 -14.99
CA LEU A 127 5.87 3.04 -14.83
C LEU A 127 7.13 2.33 -14.33
N ALA A 128 8.31 2.69 -14.86
CA ALA A 128 9.57 2.08 -14.43
C ALA A 128 9.83 2.35 -12.93
N ARG A 129 9.52 3.57 -12.47
CA ARG A 129 9.65 3.96 -11.06
C ARG A 129 8.63 3.21 -10.20
N PHE A 130 7.37 3.15 -10.64
CA PHE A 130 6.32 2.41 -9.95
C PHE A 130 6.69 0.93 -9.77
N ILE A 131 7.12 0.26 -10.84
CA ILE A 131 7.56 -1.14 -10.80
C ILE A 131 8.75 -1.32 -9.84
N GLY A 132 9.71 -0.40 -9.85
CA GLY A 132 10.85 -0.42 -8.92
C GLY A 132 10.40 -0.40 -7.47
N ILE A 133 9.52 0.55 -7.12
CA ILE A 133 8.98 0.69 -5.77
C ILE A 133 8.12 -0.51 -5.36
N SER A 134 7.29 -1.05 -6.27
CA SER A 134 6.53 -2.28 -6.00
C SER A 134 7.46 -3.47 -5.71
N ARG A 135 8.56 -3.63 -6.46
CA ARG A 135 9.55 -4.69 -6.22
C ARG A 135 10.25 -4.52 -4.88
N ASP A 136 10.57 -3.29 -4.50
CA ASP A 136 11.19 -3.01 -3.21
C ASP A 136 10.23 -3.31 -2.07
N ARG A 137 8.94 -3.00 -2.22
CA ARG A 137 7.88 -3.37 -1.28
C ARG A 137 7.74 -4.88 -1.14
N ASP A 138 7.68 -5.61 -2.26
CA ASP A 138 7.62 -7.07 -2.25
C ASP A 138 8.83 -7.65 -1.52
N ARG A 139 10.04 -7.13 -1.76
CA ARG A 139 11.26 -7.55 -1.04
C ARG A 139 11.17 -7.29 0.46
N GLN A 140 10.63 -6.14 0.87
CA GLN A 140 10.40 -5.84 2.29
C GLN A 140 9.45 -6.87 2.93
N PHE A 141 8.32 -7.19 2.30
CA PHE A 141 7.39 -8.21 2.81
C PHE A 141 8.01 -9.61 2.85
N ARG A 142 8.79 -9.98 1.82
CA ARG A 142 9.53 -11.26 1.80
C ARG A 142 10.46 -11.36 3.00
N GLY A 143 11.25 -10.32 3.27
CA GLY A 143 12.13 -10.25 4.43
C GLY A 143 11.38 -10.40 5.76
N LEU A 144 10.20 -9.79 5.90
CA LEU A 144 9.38 -9.92 7.11
C LEU A 144 8.86 -11.35 7.32
N ILE A 145 8.33 -11.98 6.27
CA ILE A 145 7.79 -13.34 6.35
C ILE A 145 8.92 -14.33 6.60
N ALA A 146 10.05 -14.17 5.92
CA ALA A 146 11.25 -14.98 6.10
C ALA A 146 11.77 -14.92 7.54
N ASN A 147 11.89 -13.71 8.09
CA ASN A 147 12.27 -13.50 9.49
C ASN A 147 11.27 -14.16 10.45
N ARG A 148 9.96 -13.96 10.22
CA ARG A 148 8.91 -14.55 11.06
C ARG A 148 8.95 -16.08 11.10
N GLN A 149 9.37 -16.72 10.02
CA GLN A 149 9.34 -18.16 9.82
C GLN A 149 10.71 -18.84 9.95
N ASP A 150 11.78 -18.06 10.20
CA ASP A 150 13.17 -18.54 10.23
C ASP A 150 13.57 -19.31 8.97
N VAL A 151 13.29 -18.72 7.80
CA VAL A 151 13.63 -19.27 6.48
C VAL A 151 14.32 -18.22 5.60
N SER A 152 14.81 -18.63 4.43
CA SER A 152 15.31 -17.70 3.41
C SER A 152 14.16 -16.89 2.79
N ASP A 153 14.45 -15.64 2.41
CA ASP A 153 13.53 -14.80 1.63
C ASP A 153 13.23 -15.35 0.23
N ASP A 154 14.10 -16.20 -0.32
CA ASP A 154 13.92 -16.97 -1.57
C ASP A 154 13.11 -18.28 -1.38
N ASP A 155 12.64 -18.58 -0.17
CA ASP A 155 11.76 -19.74 0.04
C ASP A 155 10.50 -19.61 -0.85
N PRO A 156 10.16 -20.64 -1.66
CA PRO A 156 9.02 -20.58 -2.58
C PRO A 156 7.69 -20.22 -1.90
N ARG A 157 7.52 -20.56 -0.62
CA ARG A 157 6.31 -20.27 0.17
C ARG A 157 6.25 -18.79 0.56
N VAL A 158 7.40 -18.18 0.88
CA VAL A 158 7.52 -16.74 1.10
C VAL A 158 7.18 -15.98 -0.19
N VAL A 159 7.78 -16.40 -1.32
CA VAL A 159 7.51 -15.81 -2.64
C VAL A 159 6.04 -15.95 -3.01
N ALA A 160 5.43 -17.12 -2.77
CA ALA A 160 4.02 -17.35 -3.05
C ALA A 160 3.10 -16.46 -2.21
N ILE A 161 3.34 -16.32 -0.90
CA ILE A 161 2.51 -15.46 -0.03
C ILE A 161 2.53 -14.01 -0.50
N VAL A 162 3.71 -13.47 -0.82
CA VAL A 162 3.81 -12.08 -1.30
C VAL A 162 3.14 -11.91 -2.66
N SER A 163 3.31 -12.87 -3.58
CA SER A 163 2.65 -12.84 -4.89
C SER A 163 1.12 -12.88 -4.77
N ILE A 164 0.60 -13.70 -3.84
CA ILE A 164 -0.83 -13.78 -3.52
C ILE A 164 -1.31 -12.44 -2.94
N LEU A 165 -0.60 -11.88 -1.97
CA LEU A 165 -0.95 -10.59 -1.37
C LEU A 165 -1.02 -9.50 -2.44
N SER A 166 0.04 -9.35 -3.25
CA SER A 166 0.11 -8.28 -4.28
C SER A 166 -0.99 -8.45 -5.33
N THR A 167 -1.34 -9.69 -5.69
CA THR A 167 -2.45 -9.98 -6.61
C THR A 167 -3.80 -9.64 -5.99
N LEU A 168 -4.04 -10.07 -4.75
CA LEU A 168 -5.26 -9.77 -4.01
C LEU A 168 -5.45 -8.27 -3.88
N MET A 169 -4.45 -7.55 -3.37
CA MET A 169 -4.48 -6.10 -3.22
C MET A 169 -4.80 -5.38 -4.52
N LYS A 170 -4.15 -5.76 -5.63
CA LYS A 170 -4.43 -5.20 -6.95
C LYS A 170 -5.88 -5.47 -7.37
N SER A 171 -6.31 -6.73 -7.36
CA SER A 171 -7.66 -7.11 -7.83
C SER A 171 -8.78 -6.50 -6.98
N THR A 172 -8.56 -6.38 -5.67
CA THR A 172 -9.46 -5.72 -4.75
C THR A 172 -9.55 -4.24 -5.07
N ALA A 173 -8.41 -3.58 -5.28
CA ALA A 173 -8.38 -2.17 -5.57
C ALA A 173 -9.05 -1.86 -6.92
N ASP A 174 -8.81 -2.66 -7.97
CA ASP A 174 -9.49 -2.57 -9.27
C ASP A 174 -11.03 -2.70 -9.12
N THR A 175 -11.50 -3.63 -8.28
CA THR A 175 -12.93 -3.85 -8.03
C THR A 175 -13.55 -2.73 -7.20
N PHE A 176 -12.81 -2.26 -6.18
CA PHE A 176 -13.30 -1.27 -5.23
C PHE A 176 -13.57 0.10 -5.88
N VAL A 177 -12.81 0.44 -6.93
CA VAL A 177 -12.97 1.70 -7.67
C VAL A 177 -14.04 1.66 -8.77
N ASP A 178 -14.61 0.49 -9.06
CA ASP A 178 -15.71 0.36 -10.02
C ASP A 178 -16.93 1.17 -9.53
N PRO A 179 -17.49 2.09 -10.32
CA PRO A 179 -18.68 2.86 -9.94
C PRO A 179 -19.91 2.01 -9.58
N ALA A 180 -19.96 0.76 -10.05
CA ALA A 180 -21.02 -0.19 -9.73
C ALA A 180 -20.81 -0.93 -8.41
N ASN A 181 -19.64 -0.82 -7.77
CA ASN A 181 -19.33 -1.50 -6.52
C ASN A 181 -20.00 -0.79 -5.32
N ASP A 182 -20.68 -1.58 -4.48
CA ASP A 182 -21.30 -1.16 -3.23
C ASP A 182 -20.65 -1.82 -2.00
N ARG A 183 -19.60 -2.61 -2.19
CA ARG A 183 -18.95 -3.40 -1.16
C ARG A 183 -17.71 -2.71 -0.60
N ASP A 184 -17.50 -2.88 0.69
CA ASP A 184 -16.29 -2.38 1.37
C ASP A 184 -15.03 -3.12 0.91
N PHE A 185 -13.89 -2.42 0.94
CA PHE A 185 -12.59 -2.96 0.54
C PHE A 185 -12.27 -4.27 1.27
N ALA A 186 -12.47 -4.30 2.59
CA ALA A 186 -12.23 -5.48 3.44
C ALA A 186 -13.06 -6.69 3.00
N VAL A 187 -14.32 -6.44 2.63
CA VAL A 187 -15.25 -7.47 2.17
C VAL A 187 -14.82 -8.03 0.81
N ILE A 188 -14.36 -7.18 -0.11
CA ILE A 188 -13.84 -7.61 -1.41
C ILE A 188 -12.56 -8.43 -1.22
N LEU A 189 -11.60 -7.94 -0.43
CA LEU A 189 -10.32 -8.60 -0.18
C LEU A 189 -10.49 -10.01 0.41
N THR A 190 -11.30 -10.13 1.46
CA THR A 190 -11.58 -11.40 2.14
C THR A 190 -12.31 -12.37 1.21
N SER A 191 -13.30 -11.89 0.45
CA SER A 191 -14.00 -12.71 -0.55
C SER A 191 -13.07 -13.24 -1.65
N SER A 192 -12.15 -12.39 -2.13
CA SER A 192 -11.17 -12.79 -3.15
C SER A 192 -10.20 -13.83 -2.62
N LEU A 193 -9.75 -13.71 -1.37
CA LEU A 193 -8.89 -14.71 -0.72
C LEU A 193 -9.62 -16.06 -0.59
N ASP A 194 -10.89 -16.06 -0.18
CA ASP A 194 -11.68 -17.27 -0.05
C ASP A 194 -11.94 -17.93 -1.42
N ALA A 195 -12.20 -17.14 -2.47
CA ALA A 195 -12.30 -17.64 -3.83
C ALA A 195 -10.98 -18.29 -4.30
N MET A 196 -9.83 -17.67 -4.04
CA MET A 196 -8.53 -18.26 -4.37
C MET A 196 -8.30 -19.60 -3.65
N ARG A 197 -8.70 -19.71 -2.38
CA ARG A 197 -8.61 -20.97 -1.64
C ARG A 197 -9.47 -22.07 -2.25
N LEU A 198 -10.70 -21.76 -2.64
CA LEU A 198 -11.58 -22.72 -3.28
C LEU A 198 -11.00 -23.23 -4.60
N VAL A 199 -10.39 -22.35 -5.40
CA VAL A 199 -9.74 -22.72 -6.66
C VAL A 199 -8.51 -23.62 -6.44
N LEU A 200 -7.76 -23.38 -5.36
CA LEU A 200 -6.52 -24.11 -5.04
C LEU A 200 -6.73 -25.35 -4.14
N ALA A 201 -7.96 -25.59 -3.67
CA ALA A 201 -8.26 -26.71 -2.80
C ALA A 201 -8.04 -28.04 -3.54
N VAL A 202 -7.26 -28.94 -2.95
CA VAL A 202 -7.13 -30.31 -3.45
C VAL A 202 -8.36 -31.09 -2.99
N PRO A 203 -9.10 -31.76 -3.90
CA PRO A 203 -10.24 -32.58 -3.52
C PRO A 203 -9.80 -33.65 -2.52
N THR A 204 -10.40 -33.68 -1.33
CA THR A 204 -10.24 -34.80 -0.40
C THR A 204 -11.00 -35.98 -0.99
N SER A 205 -10.27 -36.97 -1.50
CA SER A 205 -10.82 -38.28 -1.90
C SER A 205 -11.18 -39.12 -0.69
#